data_AF-A0A1D6H306-F1
#
_entry.id   AF-A0A1D6H306-F1
#
_cell.length_a   1.000
_cell.length_b   1.000
_cell.length_c   1.000
_cell.angle_alpha   90.00
_cell.angle_beta   90.00
_cell.angle_gamma   90.00
#
_symmetry.space_group_name_H-M   'P 1'
#
loop_
_entity.id
_entity.type
_entity.pdbx_description
1 polymer ?
#
loop_
_entity_poly.entity_id
_entity_poly.type
_entity_poly.pdbx_seq_one_letter_code
_entity_poly.pdbx_strand_id
1 'polypeptide(L)'
;MPASSLPASPDATGDIGAALELDLEDLAAGGGTDCIGALACGRSSFSYRRLPEPRLRLTVQKLDDSFFDIEIARSATVWELKVTIENLFSALYDDTQKTISWNHVWSHFCLCFKDERLTDDKATLRGFGIRDGDVVHALP
;
A
#
# COMPACT_ATOMS: atom_id res chain seq x y z
N MET A 1 68.97 -16.41 30.37
CA MET A 1 68.09 -15.21 30.42
C MET A 1 66.96 -15.43 29.42
N PRO A 2 65.77 -15.88 29.84
CA PRO A 2 64.59 -15.89 28.98
C PRO A 2 63.81 -14.57 29.11
N ALA A 3 63.37 -14.02 27.99
CA ALA A 3 62.32 -13.03 27.96
C ALA A 3 61.05 -13.68 27.38
N SER A 4 60.07 -13.82 28.27
CA SER A 4 58.65 -14.08 28.05
C SER A 4 58.03 -13.01 27.10
N SER A 5 56.86 -13.13 26.47
CA SER A 5 55.60 -13.78 26.83
C SER A 5 54.66 -13.85 25.61
N LEU A 6 53.88 -14.93 25.57
CA LEU A 6 52.45 -15.11 25.21
C LEU A 6 51.82 -14.58 23.89
N PRO A 7 51.01 -15.41 23.21
CA PRO A 7 50.15 -15.03 22.09
C PRO A 7 48.78 -14.49 22.56
N ALA A 8 48.33 -13.39 21.95
CA ALA A 8 46.99 -12.85 22.14
C ALA A 8 45.98 -13.50 21.18
N SER A 9 44.88 -13.95 21.76
CA SER A 9 43.71 -14.58 21.12
C SER A 9 42.66 -13.53 20.67
N PRO A 10 41.65 -13.97 19.88
CA PRO A 10 40.74 -13.12 19.11
C PRO A 10 39.48 -12.73 19.89
N ASP A 11 38.83 -11.63 19.48
CA ASP A 11 37.38 -11.41 19.29
C ASP A 11 37.07 -9.91 19.46
N ALA A 12 36.46 -9.29 18.44
CA ALA A 12 35.73 -8.04 18.61
C ALA A 12 34.76 -7.87 17.43
N THR A 13 33.64 -8.58 17.55
CA THR A 13 32.36 -8.25 16.92
C THR A 13 32.06 -6.75 17.08
N GLY A 14 31.75 -6.09 15.96
CA GLY A 14 31.32 -4.70 15.94
C GLY A 14 29.89 -4.56 16.44
N ASP A 15 29.73 -3.87 17.57
CA ASP A 15 28.47 -3.30 18.04
C ASP A 15 28.49 -1.81 17.70
N ILE A 16 27.59 -1.37 16.82
CA ILE A 16 27.30 0.05 16.60
C ILE A 16 25.91 0.37 17.13
N GLY A 17 25.73 0.26 18.45
CA GLY A 17 24.68 0.96 19.17
C GLY A 17 24.98 2.46 19.27
N ALA A 18 24.80 3.20 18.18
CA ALA A 18 24.83 4.66 18.22
C ALA A 18 23.56 5.18 18.89
N ALA A 19 23.61 5.26 20.23
CA ALA A 19 22.73 6.09 21.03
C ALA A 19 22.96 7.56 20.64
N LEU A 20 22.00 8.16 19.95
CA LEU A 20 21.92 9.61 19.82
C LEU A 20 21.33 10.15 21.12
N GLU A 21 22.24 10.66 21.96
CA GLU A 21 21.97 11.71 22.93
C GLU A 21 21.20 12.87 22.28
N LEU A 22 20.16 13.33 22.97
CA LEU A 22 19.91 14.75 23.13
C LEU A 22 19.59 14.99 24.60
N ASP A 23 20.65 15.39 25.31
CA ASP A 23 20.67 16.00 26.62
C ASP A 23 19.88 17.32 26.59
N LEU A 24 18.91 17.49 27.51
CA LEU A 24 18.22 18.77 27.73
C LEU A 24 17.94 18.92 29.23
N GLU A 25 18.99 18.95 30.04
CA GLU A 25 18.92 19.47 31.40
C GLU A 25 19.42 20.92 31.43
N ASP A 26 18.50 21.89 31.40
CA ASP A 26 18.71 23.17 32.08
C ASP A 26 17.36 23.80 32.47
N LEU A 27 16.96 23.61 33.72
CA LEU A 27 15.99 24.49 34.38
C LEU A 27 16.50 24.82 35.77
N ALA A 28 17.39 25.80 35.80
CA ALA A 28 17.79 26.47 37.02
C ALA A 28 16.66 27.36 37.56
N ALA A 29 16.40 27.18 38.86
CA ALA A 29 16.08 28.19 39.86
C ALA A 29 14.87 29.13 39.64
N GLY A 30 13.80 28.88 40.39
CA GLY A 30 12.77 29.86 40.68
C GLY A 30 11.79 29.36 41.74
N GLY A 31 12.04 29.71 43.00
CA GLY A 31 11.11 29.43 44.11
C GLY A 31 9.85 30.28 44.01
N GLY A 32 8.70 29.68 44.34
CA GLY A 32 7.41 30.35 44.39
C GLY A 32 6.33 29.35 44.77
N THR A 33 5.96 29.34 46.04
CA THR A 33 4.77 28.69 46.59
C THR A 33 3.51 29.23 45.92
N ASP A 34 2.66 28.38 45.35
CA ASP A 34 1.25 28.23 45.69
C ASP A 34 0.53 27.26 44.73
N CYS A 35 -0.58 26.73 45.23
CA CYS A 35 -1.58 25.82 44.64
C CYS A 35 -1.68 25.89 43.09
N ILE A 36 -1.86 24.78 42.38
CA ILE A 36 -3.11 24.02 42.24
C ILE A 36 -2.73 22.68 41.59
N GLY A 37 -3.36 21.58 42.01
CA GLY A 37 -3.18 20.26 41.41
C GLY A 37 -3.42 20.26 39.91
N ALA A 38 -2.35 20.41 39.13
CA ALA A 38 -2.35 20.17 37.71
C ALA A 38 -2.32 18.65 37.52
N LEU A 39 -3.50 18.08 37.27
CA LEU A 39 -3.61 16.76 36.68
C LEU A 39 -2.67 16.73 35.48
N ALA A 40 -1.62 15.92 35.59
CA ALA A 40 -0.75 15.55 34.51
C ALA A 40 -1.58 14.79 33.46
N CYS A 41 -2.33 15.53 32.64
CA CYS A 41 -2.81 15.03 31.37
C CYS A 41 -1.66 15.25 30.39
N GLY A 42 -0.66 14.37 30.47
CA GLY A 42 0.20 14.11 29.33
C GLY A 42 -0.73 13.93 28.13
N ARG A 43 -0.68 14.85 27.17
CA ARG A 43 -1.37 14.70 25.90
C ARG A 43 -0.69 13.53 25.20
N SER A 44 -1.14 12.33 25.55
CA SER A 44 -0.98 11.12 24.76
C SER A 44 -1.47 11.49 23.36
N SER A 45 -0.53 11.78 22.47
CA SER A 45 -0.81 11.96 21.06
C SER A 45 -1.20 10.58 20.55
N PHE A 46 -2.51 10.33 20.49
CA PHE A 46 -3.05 9.14 19.85
C PHE A 46 -2.62 9.18 18.38
N SER A 47 -1.63 8.35 18.04
CA SER A 47 -1.27 8.10 16.65
C SER A 47 -2.34 7.23 16.04
N TYR A 48 -3.37 7.86 15.46
CA TYR A 48 -4.31 7.14 14.61
C TYR A 48 -3.54 6.67 13.38
N ARG A 49 -3.25 5.37 13.32
CA ARG A 49 -2.86 4.73 12.06
C ARG A 49 -4.05 4.91 11.11
N ARG A 50 -3.85 5.65 10.02
CA ARG A 50 -4.83 5.71 8.94
C ARG A 50 -5.18 4.28 8.54
N LEU A 51 -6.45 3.93 8.63
CA LEU A 51 -6.93 2.65 8.15
C LEU A 51 -6.62 2.57 6.66
N PRO A 52 -6.11 1.42 6.17
CA PRO A 52 -5.87 1.23 4.74
C PRO A 52 -7.14 1.60 3.95
N GLU A 53 -7.00 2.31 2.83
CA GLU A 53 -8.18 2.61 2.04
C GLU A 53 -8.88 1.29 1.65
N PRO A 54 -10.19 1.19 1.88
CA PRO A 54 -10.93 -0.01 1.55
C PRO A 54 -10.97 -0.17 0.03
N ARG A 55 -10.41 -1.28 -0.44
CA ARG A 55 -10.37 -1.71 -1.84
C ARG A 55 -11.43 -2.77 -2.11
N LEU A 56 -11.78 -2.92 -3.37
CA LEU A 56 -12.66 -3.94 -3.91
C LEU A 56 -11.78 -4.96 -4.64
N ARG A 57 -11.96 -6.23 -4.28
CA ARG A 57 -11.49 -7.35 -5.08
C ARG A 57 -12.55 -7.65 -6.11
N LEU A 58 -12.19 -7.52 -7.38
CA LEU A 58 -13.05 -7.85 -8.50
C LEU A 58 -12.42 -9.00 -9.26
N THR A 59 -13.25 -9.89 -9.78
CA THR A 59 -12.78 -10.97 -10.64
C THR A 59 -13.23 -10.67 -12.05
N VAL A 60 -12.29 -10.63 -13.00
CA VAL A 60 -12.61 -10.39 -14.41
C VAL A 60 -12.53 -11.73 -15.15
N GLN A 61 -13.64 -12.14 -15.78
CA GLN A 61 -13.70 -13.29 -16.67
C GLN A 61 -13.30 -12.87 -18.07
N LYS A 62 -12.23 -13.48 -18.58
CA LYS A 62 -11.77 -13.34 -19.96
C LYS A 62 -12.65 -14.18 -20.89
N LEU A 63 -12.50 -13.96 -22.19
CA LEU A 63 -13.14 -14.78 -23.23
C LEU A 63 -12.67 -16.24 -23.27
N ASP A 64 -11.52 -16.52 -22.68
CA ASP A 64 -10.96 -17.87 -22.57
C ASP A 64 -11.55 -18.67 -21.40
N ASP A 65 -12.65 -18.17 -20.80
CA ASP A 65 -13.25 -18.68 -19.54
C ASP A 65 -12.29 -18.71 -18.33
N SER A 66 -11.12 -18.11 -18.47
CA SER A 66 -10.20 -17.88 -17.36
C SER A 66 -10.57 -16.62 -16.59
N PHE A 67 -10.34 -16.67 -15.27
CA PHE A 67 -10.63 -15.59 -14.35
C PHE A 67 -9.32 -14.99 -13.84
N PHE A 68 -9.33 -13.69 -13.55
CA PHE A 68 -8.23 -13.05 -12.84
C PHE A 68 -8.75 -12.03 -11.83
N ASP A 69 -8.10 -12.00 -10.68
CA ASP A 69 -8.45 -11.08 -9.61
C ASP A 69 -7.69 -9.76 -9.76
N ILE A 70 -8.38 -8.67 -9.53
CA ILE A 70 -7.83 -7.32 -9.46
C ILE A 70 -8.28 -6.65 -8.16
N GLU A 71 -7.46 -5.75 -7.67
CA GLU A 71 -7.76 -4.96 -6.49
C GLU A 71 -7.82 -3.48 -6.88
N ILE A 72 -8.98 -2.85 -6.66
CA ILE A 72 -9.23 -1.47 -7.08
C ILE A 72 -9.92 -0.67 -5.98
N ALA A 73 -9.87 0.66 -5.99
CA ALA A 73 -10.55 1.47 -4.99
C ALA A 73 -12.09 1.29 -5.03
N ARG A 74 -12.75 1.38 -3.87
CA ARG A 74 -14.23 1.32 -3.78
C ARG A 74 -14.98 2.39 -4.58
N SER A 75 -14.34 3.54 -4.77
CA SER A 75 -14.88 4.68 -5.52
C SER A 75 -14.37 4.71 -6.95
N ALA A 76 -13.75 3.62 -7.43
CA ALA A 76 -13.12 3.64 -8.72
C ALA A 76 -14.11 3.71 -9.87
N THR A 77 -13.65 4.27 -10.99
CA THR A 77 -14.41 4.34 -12.24
C THR A 77 -14.08 3.18 -13.18
N VAL A 78 -14.89 3.04 -14.23
CA VAL A 78 -14.63 2.09 -15.32
C VAL A 78 -13.29 2.35 -16.00
N TRP A 79 -12.89 3.62 -16.13
CA TRP A 79 -11.55 3.97 -16.60
C TRP A 79 -10.45 3.36 -15.72
N GLU A 80 -10.54 3.56 -14.41
CA GLU A 80 -9.54 3.02 -13.48
C GLU A 80 -9.54 1.49 -13.49
N LEU A 81 -10.69 0.85 -13.72
CA LEU A 81 -10.79 -0.59 -13.92
C LEU A 81 -9.96 -1.06 -15.10
N LYS A 82 -10.13 -0.42 -16.28
CA LYS A 82 -9.35 -0.70 -17.48
C LYS A 82 -7.86 -0.54 -17.20
N VAL A 83 -7.45 0.62 -16.70
CA VAL A 83 -6.04 0.93 -16.38
C VAL A 83 -5.45 -0.06 -15.38
N THR A 84 -6.21 -0.50 -14.38
CA THR A 84 -5.76 -1.50 -13.40
C THR A 84 -5.46 -2.84 -14.09
N ILE A 85 -6.29 -3.25 -15.04
CA ILE A 85 -6.07 -4.45 -15.86
C ILE A 85 -4.80 -4.25 -16.71
N GLU A 86 -4.65 -3.11 -17.37
CA GLU A 86 -3.46 -2.81 -18.19
C GLU A 86 -2.17 -2.91 -17.37
N ASN A 87 -2.16 -2.30 -16.18
CA ASN A 87 -1.02 -2.30 -15.27
C ASN A 87 -0.72 -3.69 -14.73
N LEU A 88 -1.75 -4.47 -14.35
CA LEU A 88 -1.56 -5.83 -13.87
C LEU A 88 -0.85 -6.68 -14.92
N PHE A 89 -1.34 -6.65 -16.16
CA PHE A 89 -0.73 -7.41 -17.24
C PHE A 89 0.64 -6.86 -17.63
N SER A 90 0.85 -5.54 -17.60
CA SER A 90 2.17 -4.97 -17.85
C SER A 90 3.20 -5.42 -16.80
N ALA A 91 2.79 -5.54 -15.53
CA ALA A 91 3.64 -6.04 -14.47
C ALA A 91 3.89 -7.56 -14.52
N LEU A 92 2.90 -8.34 -14.98
CA LEU A 92 3.00 -9.80 -15.08
C LEU A 92 3.78 -10.26 -16.32
N TYR A 93 3.67 -9.54 -17.42
CA TYR A 93 4.21 -9.91 -18.72
C TYR A 93 5.29 -8.90 -19.18
N ASP A 94 6.20 -8.54 -18.27
CA ASP A 94 7.36 -7.65 -18.48
C ASP A 94 8.40 -8.24 -19.49
N ASP A 95 7.97 -9.19 -20.32
CA ASP A 95 8.74 -9.73 -21.42
C ASP A 95 8.81 -8.71 -22.55
N THR A 96 9.98 -8.08 -22.61
CA THR A 96 10.59 -7.16 -23.59
C THR A 96 10.20 -7.26 -25.09
N GLN A 97 9.33 -8.18 -25.53
CA GLN A 97 8.94 -8.35 -26.93
C GLN A 97 7.42 -8.38 -27.22
N LYS A 98 6.54 -8.34 -26.20
CA LYS A 98 5.08 -8.38 -26.43
C LYS A 98 4.37 -7.21 -25.77
N THR A 99 4.44 -6.04 -26.42
CA THR A 99 3.62 -4.89 -26.03
C THR A 99 2.16 -5.17 -26.39
N ILE A 100 1.32 -5.35 -25.38
CA ILE A 100 -0.13 -5.50 -25.58
C ILE A 100 -0.69 -4.14 -26.03
N SER A 101 -1.36 -4.13 -27.19
CA SER A 101 -2.02 -2.93 -27.70
C SER A 101 -3.38 -2.74 -27.01
N TRP A 102 -3.39 -2.18 -25.80
CA TRP A 102 -4.60 -2.00 -24.99
C TRP A 102 -5.70 -1.20 -25.68
N ASN A 103 -5.35 -0.19 -26.47
CA ASN A 103 -6.34 0.55 -27.27
C ASN A 103 -7.11 -0.38 -28.24
N HIS A 104 -6.42 -1.36 -28.83
CA HIS A 104 -7.06 -2.36 -29.68
C HIS A 104 -7.95 -3.31 -28.87
N VAL A 105 -7.49 -3.73 -27.69
CA VAL A 105 -8.26 -4.56 -26.76
C VAL A 105 -9.56 -3.84 -26.38
N TRP A 106 -9.50 -2.60 -25.91
CA TRP A 106 -10.70 -1.86 -25.50
C TRP A 106 -11.59 -1.40 -26.65
N SER A 107 -11.07 -1.35 -27.88
CA SER A 107 -11.86 -1.07 -29.07
C SER A 107 -12.70 -2.27 -29.52
N HIS A 108 -12.24 -3.49 -29.25
CA HIS A 108 -12.93 -4.72 -29.65
C HIS A 108 -13.68 -5.39 -28.50
N PHE A 109 -13.16 -5.28 -27.28
CA PHE A 109 -13.74 -5.93 -26.10
C PHE A 109 -14.44 -4.91 -25.20
N CYS A 110 -15.62 -5.30 -24.71
CA CYS A 110 -16.39 -4.50 -23.77
C CYS A 110 -16.53 -5.25 -22.44
N LEU A 111 -16.32 -4.56 -21.32
CA LEU A 111 -16.58 -5.13 -19.99
C LEU A 111 -18.07 -5.05 -19.68
N CYS A 112 -18.63 -6.13 -19.16
CA CYS A 112 -20.05 -6.29 -18.86
C CYS A 112 -20.26 -6.79 -17.43
N PHE A 113 -21.21 -6.18 -16.74
CA PHE A 113 -21.63 -6.59 -15.40
C PHE A 113 -23.15 -6.72 -15.37
N LYS A 114 -23.67 -7.93 -15.08
CA LYS A 114 -25.12 -8.19 -14.97
C LYS A 114 -25.93 -7.61 -16.15
N ASP A 115 -25.49 -7.91 -17.37
CA ASP A 115 -26.07 -7.43 -18.63
C ASP A 115 -25.89 -5.93 -18.92
N GLU A 116 -25.21 -5.19 -18.05
CA GLU A 116 -24.88 -3.78 -18.25
C GLU A 116 -23.46 -3.62 -18.78
N ARG A 117 -23.34 -2.95 -19.93
CA ARG A 117 -22.04 -2.66 -20.56
C ARG A 117 -21.40 -1.47 -19.88
N LEU A 118 -20.19 -1.66 -19.38
CA LEU A 118 -19.36 -0.62 -18.76
C LEU A 118 -18.72 0.25 -19.86
N THR A 119 -19.55 1.02 -20.57
CA THR A 119 -19.10 1.94 -21.64
C THR A 119 -18.78 3.34 -21.12
N ASP A 120 -19.32 3.72 -19.98
CA ASP A 120 -19.07 5.04 -19.38
C ASP A 120 -17.82 5.00 -18.50
N ASP A 121 -16.71 5.50 -19.05
CA ASP A 121 -15.41 5.61 -18.37
C ASP A 121 -15.45 6.48 -17.11
N LYS A 122 -16.42 7.41 -17.01
CA LYS A 122 -16.59 8.31 -15.85
C LYS A 122 -17.51 7.74 -14.79
N ALA A 123 -18.29 6.72 -15.13
CA ALA A 123 -19.19 6.09 -14.17
C ALA A 123 -18.39 5.29 -13.14
N THR A 124 -18.81 5.40 -11.89
CA THR A 124 -18.21 4.63 -10.79
C THR A 124 -18.72 3.19 -10.82
N LEU A 125 -17.85 2.24 -10.47
CA LEU A 125 -18.23 0.81 -10.39
C LEU A 125 -19.39 0.59 -9.41
N ARG A 126 -19.42 1.37 -8.33
CA ARG A 126 -20.55 1.40 -7.37
C ARG A 126 -21.87 1.86 -8.00
N GLY A 127 -21.83 2.75 -8.98
CA GLY A 127 -23.02 3.21 -9.71
C GLY A 127 -23.73 2.07 -10.44
N PHE A 128 -22.96 1.11 -10.97
CA PHE A 128 -23.44 -0.11 -11.60
C PHE A 128 -23.84 -1.22 -10.59
N GLY A 129 -23.70 -0.96 -9.29
CA GLY A 129 -23.97 -1.94 -8.25
C GLY A 129 -22.90 -3.03 -8.10
N ILE A 130 -21.68 -2.79 -8.59
CA ILE A 130 -20.53 -3.67 -8.41
C ILE A 130 -20.03 -3.56 -6.95
N ARG A 131 -19.82 -4.70 -6.32
CA ARG A 131 -19.35 -4.85 -4.93
C ARG A 131 -18.09 -5.71 -4.88
N ASP A 132 -17.57 -5.87 -3.67
CA ASP A 132 -16.42 -6.73 -3.41
C ASP A 132 -16.80 -8.19 -3.68
N GLY A 133 -15.94 -8.91 -4.41
CA GLY A 133 -16.15 -10.30 -4.82
C GLY A 133 -17.08 -10.48 -6.02
N ASP A 134 -17.51 -9.40 -6.67
CA ASP A 134 -18.30 -9.50 -7.91
C ASP A 134 -17.43 -9.85 -9.13
N VAL A 135 -18.08 -10.47 -10.12
CA VAL A 135 -17.44 -10.92 -11.37
C VAL A 135 -17.87 -10.02 -12.53
N VAL A 136 -16.91 -9.58 -13.34
CA VAL A 136 -17.13 -8.80 -14.58
C VAL A 136 -16.75 -9.66 -15.78
N HIS A 137 -17.61 -9.72 -16.79
CA HIS A 137 -17.40 -10.52 -17.99
C HIS A 137 -16.85 -9.66 -19.13
N ALA A 138 -15.81 -10.11 -19.83
CA ALA A 138 -15.41 -9.52 -21.10
C ALA A 138 -16.30 -10.07 -22.22
N LEU A 139 -16.93 -9.19 -23.00
CA LEU A 139 -17.66 -9.54 -24.22
C LEU A 139 -16.81 -9.27 -25.46
N PRO A 140 -16.91 -10.11 -26.50
CA PRO A 140 -16.29 -9.89 -27.81
C PRO A 140 -17.02 -8.83 -28.65
#